data_AF-A0A933IE86-F1
#
_entry.id   AF-A0A933IE86-F1
#
_cell.length_a   1.000
_cell.length_b   1.000
_cell.length_c   1.000
_cell.angle_alpha   90.00
_cell.angle_beta   90.00
_cell.angle_gamma   90.00
#
_symmetry.space_group_name_H-M   'P 1'
#
loop_
_entity.id
_entity.type
_entity.pdbx_description
1 polymer ?
#
loop_
_entity_poly.entity_id
_entity_poly.type
_entity_poly.pdbx_seq_one_letter_code
_entity_poly.pdbx_strand_id
1 'polypeptide(L)'
;MTNTLHRYGPPESFRDDFIVFIRNSNGRNDVGSIPKLKEFLRTALRHRPVTISQYRFGSTVRPADHLNPRIHWTRPVQDLTAEQIIEAITKDHTVGAIFDSEAAMEAFLREVKAADWGLSVNVAGLTAPVHACAKRAGIVRHSVEYSLGFQGALDRLPERPVLELSTMCGHSMLSPNLARKMLEWVREGRRTPEQAAAYLGRFCSCGIFNPARAVRLLEAAQGGNG
;
A
#
# COMPACT_ATOMS: atom_id res chain seq x y z
N MET A 1 -8.81 -6.29 8.23
CA MET A 1 -7.40 -6.65 7.96
C MET A 1 -6.59 -5.63 8.73
N THR A 2 -5.89 -6.07 9.77
CA THR A 2 -5.24 -5.20 10.77
C THR A 2 -3.80 -4.85 10.38
N ASN A 3 -3.24 -5.52 9.36
CA ASN A 3 -1.84 -5.40 8.99
C ASN A 3 -1.47 -3.97 8.53
N THR A 4 -2.31 -3.31 7.72
CA THR A 4 -2.04 -1.93 7.26
C THR A 4 -2.27 -0.86 8.33
N LEU A 5 -2.83 -1.23 9.48
CA LEU A 5 -3.13 -0.30 10.56
C LEU A 5 -1.87 0.16 11.32
N HIS A 6 -0.85 -0.70 11.39
CA HIS A 6 0.36 -0.45 12.17
C HIS A 6 1.47 0.27 11.41
N ARG A 7 1.12 1.11 10.42
CA ARG A 7 2.11 1.97 9.76
C ARG A 7 2.59 3.03 10.74
N TYR A 8 3.91 3.20 10.81
CA TYR A 8 4.57 4.14 11.72
C TYR A 8 4.88 5.46 11.00
N GLY A 9 4.84 6.54 11.77
CA GLY A 9 5.14 7.90 11.35
C GLY A 9 4.29 8.90 12.13
N PRO A 10 4.63 10.19 12.09
CA PRO A 10 3.78 11.23 12.65
C PRO A 10 2.56 11.46 11.74
N PRO A 11 1.44 12.02 12.25
CA PRO A 11 0.19 12.18 11.48
C PRO A 11 0.38 12.84 10.11
N GLU A 12 1.14 13.92 10.03
CA GLU A 12 1.43 14.65 8.80
C GLU A 12 2.11 13.81 7.71
N SER A 13 2.75 12.70 8.09
CA SER A 13 3.39 11.76 7.17
C SER A 13 2.41 10.84 6.42
N PHE A 14 1.12 10.87 6.74
CA PHE A 14 0.09 10.00 6.16
C PHE A 14 -0.86 10.73 5.20
N ARG A 15 -0.58 11.99 4.88
CA ARG A 15 -1.41 12.82 3.98
C ARG A 15 -1.56 12.26 2.56
N ASP A 16 -0.67 11.35 2.18
CA ASP A 16 -0.53 10.73 0.87
C ASP A 16 -0.52 9.19 0.97
N ASP A 17 -1.19 8.62 1.99
CA ASP A 17 -1.18 7.18 2.26
C ASP A 17 -2.57 6.62 2.57
N PHE A 18 -3.35 6.44 1.52
CA PHE A 18 -4.70 5.88 1.60
C PHE A 18 -4.76 4.54 0.90
N ILE A 19 -5.20 3.50 1.61
CA ILE A 19 -5.28 2.14 1.06
C ILE A 19 -6.73 1.69 1.13
N VAL A 20 -7.34 1.45 -0.02
CA VAL A 20 -8.71 0.95 -0.12
C VAL A 20 -8.67 -0.52 -0.52
N PHE A 21 -9.16 -1.38 0.36
CA PHE A 21 -9.31 -2.81 0.11
C PHE A 21 -10.75 -3.17 -0.21
N ILE A 22 -10.94 -4.17 -1.07
CA ILE A 22 -12.22 -4.86 -1.24
C ILE A 22 -12.02 -6.37 -1.11
N ARG A 23 -13.00 -7.03 -0.49
CA ARG A 23 -12.96 -8.45 -0.16
C ARG A 23 -14.35 -9.06 -0.07
N ASN A 24 -14.51 -10.28 -0.58
CA ASN A 24 -15.63 -11.15 -0.26
C ASN A 24 -15.48 -11.83 1.10
N SER A 25 -16.60 -12.24 1.68
CA SER A 25 -16.70 -13.17 2.79
C SER A 25 -16.94 -14.57 2.24
N ASN A 26 -16.02 -15.49 2.54
CA ASN A 26 -16.10 -16.89 2.15
C ASN A 26 -17.43 -17.50 2.62
N GLY A 27 -18.08 -18.26 1.74
CA GLY A 27 -19.39 -18.88 1.99
C GLY A 27 -20.57 -17.93 2.11
N ARG A 28 -20.40 -16.62 1.87
CA ARG A 28 -21.49 -15.63 1.91
C ARG A 28 -21.70 -14.90 0.59
N ASN A 29 -20.64 -14.38 -0.01
CA ASN A 29 -20.68 -13.59 -1.24
C ASN A 29 -19.42 -13.79 -2.11
N ASP A 30 -18.81 -14.96 -2.01
CA ASP A 30 -17.62 -15.41 -2.75
C ASP A 30 -17.96 -15.86 -4.19
N VAL A 31 -19.11 -16.50 -4.39
CA VAL A 31 -19.60 -16.88 -5.72
C VAL A 31 -19.79 -15.63 -6.59
N GLY A 32 -19.13 -15.61 -7.77
CA GLY A 32 -19.20 -14.48 -8.70
C GLY A 32 -18.45 -13.22 -8.22
N SER A 33 -17.61 -13.32 -7.19
CA SER A 33 -16.84 -12.18 -6.68
C SER A 33 -15.69 -11.76 -7.62
N ILE A 34 -15.06 -12.69 -8.34
CA ILE A 34 -13.89 -12.42 -9.18
C ILE A 34 -14.12 -11.27 -10.19
N PRO A 35 -15.19 -11.26 -11.02
CA PRO A 35 -15.45 -10.13 -11.92
C PRO A 35 -15.60 -8.80 -11.18
N LYS A 36 -16.20 -8.78 -9.99
CA LYS A 36 -16.37 -7.59 -9.16
C LYS A 36 -15.02 -7.07 -8.63
N LEU A 37 -14.12 -7.97 -8.22
CA LEU A 37 -12.76 -7.62 -7.80
C LEU A 37 -11.93 -7.03 -8.96
N LYS A 38 -12.06 -7.60 -10.17
CA LYS A 38 -11.42 -7.05 -11.37
C LYS A 38 -11.96 -5.66 -11.69
N GLU A 39 -13.28 -5.48 -11.66
CA GLU A 39 -13.91 -4.19 -11.94
C GLU A 39 -13.57 -3.13 -10.89
N PHE A 40 -13.42 -3.51 -9.61
CA PHE A 40 -12.92 -2.62 -8.58
C PHE A 40 -11.53 -2.06 -8.93
N LEU A 41 -10.60 -2.90 -9.39
CA LEU A 41 -9.27 -2.44 -9.79
C LEU A 41 -9.32 -1.60 -11.06
N ARG A 42 -10.12 -1.97 -12.07
CA ARG A 42 -10.32 -1.14 -13.28
C ARG A 42 -10.92 0.23 -12.94
N THR A 43 -11.85 0.26 -12.00
CA THR A 43 -12.42 1.50 -11.46
C THR A 43 -11.37 2.34 -10.76
N ALA A 44 -10.53 1.71 -9.93
CA ALA A 44 -9.43 2.42 -9.26
C ALA A 44 -8.51 3.11 -10.28
N LEU A 45 -8.13 2.42 -11.37
CA LEU A 45 -7.23 2.96 -12.41
C LEU A 45 -7.73 4.26 -13.05
N ARG A 46 -9.05 4.49 -13.14
CA ARG A 46 -9.62 5.76 -13.61
C ARG A 46 -9.25 6.94 -12.73
N HIS A 47 -8.97 6.68 -11.44
CA HIS A 47 -8.59 7.66 -10.42
C HIS A 47 -7.08 7.72 -10.18
N ARG A 48 -6.27 7.13 -11.06
CA ARG A 48 -4.79 7.19 -11.03
C ARG A 48 -4.21 6.84 -9.65
N PRO A 49 -4.43 5.61 -9.15
CA PRO A 49 -3.84 5.18 -7.90
C PRO A 49 -2.32 5.11 -8.07
N VAL A 50 -1.59 5.30 -6.98
CA VAL A 50 -0.13 5.11 -6.92
C VAL A 50 0.22 3.69 -7.36
N THR A 51 -0.53 2.71 -6.85
CA THR A 51 -0.43 1.33 -7.29
C THR A 51 -1.71 0.56 -6.98
N ILE A 52 -1.87 -0.57 -7.65
CA ILE A 52 -2.89 -1.57 -7.36
C ILE A 52 -2.25 -2.84 -6.84
N SER A 53 -3.01 -3.59 -6.07
CA SER A 53 -2.53 -4.73 -5.32
C SER A 53 -3.49 -5.91 -5.42
N GLN A 54 -2.91 -7.09 -5.54
CA GLN A 54 -3.59 -8.37 -5.46
C GLN A 54 -2.85 -9.20 -4.41
N TYR A 55 -3.54 -9.62 -3.35
CA TYR A 55 -2.88 -10.16 -2.14
C TYR A 55 -1.85 -11.29 -2.35
N ARG A 56 -2.05 -12.18 -3.34
CA ARG A 56 -1.13 -13.28 -3.67
C ARG A 56 -0.14 -12.94 -4.79
N PHE A 57 -0.49 -12.00 -5.65
CA PHE A 57 0.26 -11.67 -6.84
C PHE A 57 1.12 -10.42 -6.65
N GLY A 58 0.82 -9.57 -5.68
CA GLY A 58 1.56 -8.34 -5.38
C GLY A 58 1.09 -7.14 -6.21
N SER A 59 2.03 -6.26 -6.51
CA SER A 59 1.81 -5.00 -7.25
C SER A 59 2.58 -4.99 -8.57
N THR A 60 2.67 -3.82 -9.21
CA THR A 60 3.49 -3.57 -10.40
C THR A 60 4.99 -3.82 -10.17
N VAL A 61 5.40 -3.89 -8.90
CA VAL A 61 6.71 -4.39 -8.43
C VAL A 61 6.51 -5.61 -7.52
N ARG A 62 7.17 -6.73 -7.86
CA ARG A 62 7.10 -7.97 -7.05
C ARG A 62 8.30 -8.91 -7.24
N PRO A 63 8.60 -9.83 -6.31
CA PRO A 63 9.55 -10.90 -6.60
C PRO A 63 8.87 -11.97 -7.48
N ALA A 64 9.66 -12.77 -8.19
CA ALA A 64 9.16 -13.92 -8.94
C ALA A 64 10.16 -15.07 -8.86
N ASP A 65 9.67 -16.30 -8.81
CA ASP A 65 10.49 -17.48 -8.46
C ASP A 65 11.59 -17.78 -9.49
N HIS A 66 11.40 -17.36 -10.74
CA HIS A 66 12.40 -17.50 -11.81
C HIS A 66 13.50 -16.43 -11.77
N LEU A 67 13.44 -15.48 -10.84
CA LEU A 67 14.39 -14.37 -10.73
C LEU A 67 15.49 -14.68 -9.72
N ASN A 68 16.72 -14.30 -10.06
CA ASN A 68 17.83 -14.35 -9.11
C ASN A 68 17.81 -13.12 -8.17
N PRO A 69 18.31 -13.21 -6.93
CA PRO A 69 18.32 -12.08 -6.01
C PRO A 69 19.05 -10.82 -6.52
N ARG A 70 20.03 -10.98 -7.44
CA ARG A 70 20.81 -9.85 -7.98
C ARG A 70 19.99 -8.97 -8.93
N ILE A 71 19.01 -9.54 -9.64
CA ILE A 71 18.19 -8.81 -10.61
C ILE A 71 17.29 -7.77 -9.94
N HIS A 72 16.96 -7.97 -8.65
CA HIS A 72 16.21 -7.00 -7.84
C HIS A 72 16.99 -5.70 -7.57
N TRP A 73 18.22 -5.55 -8.07
CA TRP A 73 19.00 -4.32 -7.93
C TRP A 73 19.23 -3.59 -9.25
N THR A 74 18.73 -4.13 -10.37
CA THR A 74 18.99 -3.58 -11.72
C THR A 74 17.77 -3.57 -12.64
N ARG A 75 16.74 -4.39 -12.37
CA ARG A 75 15.54 -4.42 -13.21
C ARG A 75 14.69 -3.14 -13.07
N PRO A 76 13.81 -2.84 -14.07
CA PRO A 76 13.00 -1.64 -14.08
C PRO A 76 12.18 -1.40 -12.82
N VAL A 77 11.88 -0.13 -12.54
CA VAL A 77 11.06 0.32 -11.39
C VAL A 77 9.62 -0.20 -11.50
N GLN A 78 9.18 -0.63 -12.69
CA GLN A 78 7.91 -1.29 -12.94
C GLN A 78 8.15 -2.52 -13.83
N ASP A 79 7.77 -3.69 -13.33
CA ASP A 79 8.01 -4.96 -14.04
C ASP A 79 6.73 -5.56 -14.63
N LEU A 80 5.57 -5.11 -14.14
CA LEU A 80 4.26 -5.61 -14.54
C LEU A 80 3.30 -4.48 -14.89
N THR A 81 2.39 -4.76 -15.80
CA THR A 81 1.28 -3.87 -16.13
C THR A 81 0.11 -4.07 -15.15
N ALA A 82 -0.75 -3.06 -15.05
CA ALA A 82 -1.96 -3.16 -14.23
C ALA A 82 -2.88 -4.30 -14.72
N GLU A 83 -2.99 -4.50 -16.04
CA GLU A 83 -3.81 -5.58 -16.60
C GLU A 83 -3.29 -6.96 -16.22
N GLN A 84 -1.97 -7.18 -16.17
CA GLN A 84 -1.39 -8.44 -15.70
C GLN A 84 -1.77 -8.74 -14.25
N ILE A 85 -1.85 -7.71 -13.39
CA ILE A 85 -2.28 -7.86 -11.99
C ILE A 85 -3.77 -8.21 -11.90
N ILE A 86 -4.60 -7.53 -12.71
CA ILE A 86 -6.06 -7.75 -12.77
C ILE A 86 -6.37 -9.16 -13.27
N GLU A 87 -5.72 -9.60 -14.35
CA GLU A 87 -5.94 -10.92 -14.93
C GLU A 87 -5.42 -12.07 -14.05
N ALA A 88 -4.46 -11.79 -13.16
CA ALA A 88 -4.02 -12.74 -12.14
C ALA A 88 -5.06 -13.02 -11.03
N ILE A 89 -6.20 -12.33 -11.01
CA ILE A 89 -7.30 -12.61 -10.08
C ILE A 89 -8.08 -13.85 -10.57
N THR A 90 -7.61 -15.02 -10.13
CA THR A 90 -8.23 -16.32 -10.46
C THR A 90 -8.99 -16.95 -9.29
N LYS A 91 -8.88 -16.37 -8.09
CA LYS A 91 -9.54 -16.80 -6.86
C LYS A 91 -10.01 -15.61 -6.06
N ASP A 92 -10.97 -15.86 -5.18
CA ASP A 92 -11.58 -14.89 -4.29
C ASP A 92 -10.58 -14.45 -3.20
N HIS A 93 -9.94 -13.31 -3.45
CA HIS A 93 -8.90 -12.76 -2.58
C HIS A 93 -9.10 -11.26 -2.39
N THR A 94 -8.42 -10.72 -1.39
CA THR A 94 -8.39 -9.28 -1.19
C THR A 94 -7.58 -8.62 -2.29
N VAL A 95 -8.17 -7.58 -2.88
CA VAL A 95 -7.48 -6.66 -3.78
C VAL A 95 -7.54 -5.26 -3.18
N GLY A 96 -6.62 -4.39 -3.58
CA GLY A 96 -6.59 -3.04 -3.05
C GLY A 96 -5.98 -2.02 -3.99
N ALA A 97 -6.35 -0.77 -3.80
CA ALA A 97 -5.82 0.39 -4.51
C ALA A 97 -5.23 1.37 -3.51
N ILE A 98 -4.07 1.94 -3.84
CA ILE A 98 -3.33 2.87 -2.99
C ILE A 98 -3.35 4.25 -3.63
N PHE A 99 -3.75 5.26 -2.88
CA PHE A 99 -3.86 6.65 -3.32
C PHE A 99 -2.97 7.55 -2.48
N ASP A 100 -2.44 8.58 -3.13
CA ASP A 100 -1.63 9.66 -2.55
C ASP A 100 -2.42 10.96 -2.33
N SER A 101 -3.73 10.94 -2.57
CA SER A 101 -4.60 12.09 -2.35
C SER A 101 -5.98 11.70 -1.85
N GLU A 102 -6.50 12.50 -0.93
CA GLU A 102 -7.88 12.39 -0.43
C GLU A 102 -8.91 12.52 -1.56
N ALA A 103 -8.65 13.43 -2.51
CA ALA A 103 -9.56 13.72 -3.62
C ALA A 103 -9.74 12.50 -4.54
N ALA A 104 -8.65 11.83 -4.93
CA ALA A 104 -8.71 10.63 -5.76
C ALA A 104 -9.38 9.47 -5.00
N MET A 105 -9.02 9.27 -3.74
CA MET A 105 -9.67 8.26 -2.90
C MET A 105 -11.17 8.52 -2.75
N GLU A 106 -11.59 9.76 -2.49
CA GLU A 106 -13.00 10.12 -2.32
C GLU A 106 -13.81 9.92 -3.61
N ALA A 107 -13.27 10.35 -4.76
CA ALA A 107 -13.89 10.13 -6.05
C ALA A 107 -14.06 8.63 -6.34
N PHE A 108 -13.02 7.84 -6.04
CA PHE A 108 -13.09 6.39 -6.14
C PHE A 108 -14.14 5.79 -5.20
N LEU A 109 -14.21 6.21 -3.93
CA LEU A 109 -15.19 5.71 -2.96
C LEU A 109 -16.65 5.99 -3.40
N ARG A 110 -16.91 7.10 -4.11
CA ARG A 110 -18.23 7.37 -4.69
C ARG A 110 -18.63 6.31 -5.73
N GLU A 111 -17.70 5.95 -6.62
CA GLU A 111 -17.96 4.92 -7.62
C GLU A 111 -18.10 3.53 -6.99
N VAL A 112 -17.26 3.19 -6.01
CA VAL A 112 -17.36 1.94 -5.26
C VAL A 112 -18.73 1.83 -4.56
N LYS A 113 -19.22 2.92 -3.96
CA LYS A 113 -20.55 2.97 -3.36
C LYS A 113 -21.65 2.80 -4.42
N ALA A 114 -21.56 3.51 -5.54
CA ALA A 114 -22.57 3.45 -6.60
C ALA A 114 -22.64 2.06 -7.26
N ALA A 115 -21.51 1.37 -7.37
CA ALA A 115 -21.44 0.03 -7.95
C ALA A 115 -22.07 -1.06 -7.08
N ASP A 116 -22.20 -0.83 -5.77
CA ASP A 116 -22.86 -1.69 -4.78
C ASP A 116 -22.60 -3.20 -4.99
N TRP A 117 -21.32 -3.57 -5.10
CA TRP A 117 -20.93 -4.95 -5.40
C TRP A 117 -21.33 -5.97 -4.31
N GLY A 118 -21.81 -5.49 -3.15
CA GLY A 118 -22.13 -6.31 -1.99
C GLY A 118 -20.89 -6.93 -1.33
N LEU A 119 -19.71 -6.33 -1.52
CA LEU A 119 -18.43 -6.80 -0.96
C LEU A 119 -17.96 -5.86 0.16
N SER A 120 -17.16 -6.39 1.09
CA SER A 120 -16.62 -5.60 2.20
C SER A 120 -15.53 -4.68 1.70
N VAL A 121 -15.65 -3.38 2.02
CA VAL A 121 -14.63 -2.36 1.75
C VAL A 121 -13.98 -1.92 3.05
N ASN A 122 -12.66 -1.81 3.07
CA ASN A 122 -11.90 -1.27 4.19
C ASN A 122 -10.98 -0.16 3.69
N VAL A 123 -10.87 0.94 4.43
CA VAL A 123 -9.97 2.04 4.12
C VAL A 123 -8.99 2.21 5.26
N ALA A 124 -7.69 2.09 4.98
CA ALA A 124 -6.61 2.40 5.89
C ALA A 124 -6.03 3.79 5.56
N GLY A 125 -5.81 4.59 6.59
CA GLY A 125 -5.35 5.97 6.54
C GLY A 125 -5.67 6.68 7.86
N LEU A 126 -5.35 7.97 7.97
CA LEU A 126 -5.73 8.74 9.16
C LEU A 126 -7.24 8.76 9.35
N THR A 127 -7.69 8.46 10.57
CA THR A 127 -9.11 8.26 10.86
C THR A 127 -9.98 9.47 10.54
N ALA A 128 -9.54 10.69 10.89
CA ALA A 128 -10.32 11.90 10.66
C ALA A 128 -10.45 12.27 9.16
N PRO A 129 -9.35 12.34 8.37
CA PRO A 129 -9.42 12.50 6.92
C PRO A 129 -10.29 11.44 6.22
N VAL A 130 -10.07 10.16 6.52
CA VAL A 130 -10.85 9.05 5.92
C VAL A 130 -12.33 9.17 6.28
N HIS A 131 -12.66 9.52 7.52
CA HIS A 131 -14.04 9.73 7.94
C HIS A 131 -14.70 10.90 7.20
N ALA A 132 -13.99 12.02 7.02
CA ALA A 132 -14.49 13.17 6.29
C ALA A 132 -14.74 12.82 4.81
N CYS A 133 -13.80 12.12 4.16
CA CYS A 133 -13.96 11.63 2.79
C CYS A 133 -15.15 10.68 2.66
N ALA A 134 -15.29 9.71 3.58
CA ALA A 134 -16.42 8.79 3.58
C ALA A 134 -17.75 9.53 3.69
N LYS A 135 -17.86 10.52 4.59
CA LYS A 135 -19.06 11.36 4.74
C LYS A 135 -19.38 12.13 3.45
N ARG A 136 -18.38 12.72 2.79
CA ARG A 136 -18.55 13.44 1.50
C ARG A 136 -18.89 12.51 0.33
N ALA A 137 -18.52 11.24 0.41
CA ALA A 137 -18.97 10.19 -0.51
C ALA A 137 -20.37 9.61 -0.13
N GLY A 138 -20.98 10.11 0.94
CA GLY A 138 -22.27 9.64 1.45
C GLY A 138 -22.20 8.25 2.10
N ILE A 139 -21.03 7.83 2.57
CA ILE A 139 -20.81 6.53 3.22
C ILE A 139 -20.88 6.74 4.73
N VAL A 140 -21.74 5.96 5.40
CA VAL A 140 -21.74 5.84 6.86
C VAL A 140 -20.83 4.67 7.25
N ARG A 141 -19.74 4.98 7.95
CA ARG A 141 -18.77 3.96 8.38
C ARG A 141 -19.40 3.04 9.44
N HIS A 142 -19.36 1.74 9.19
CA HIS A 142 -19.82 0.71 10.14
C HIS A 142 -18.91 0.56 11.37
N SER A 143 -17.59 0.50 11.18
CA SER A 143 -16.63 0.22 12.26
C SER A 143 -15.31 0.96 12.04
N VAL A 144 -14.55 1.13 13.12
CA VAL A 144 -13.19 1.72 13.10
C VAL A 144 -12.25 0.87 13.94
N GLU A 145 -11.01 0.78 13.47
CA GLU A 145 -9.93 0.13 14.17
C GLU A 145 -8.83 1.18 14.43
N TYR A 146 -8.22 1.14 15.61
CA TYR A 146 -7.15 2.07 16.01
C TYR A 146 -5.88 1.28 16.33
N SER A 147 -4.75 1.71 15.76
CA SER A 147 -3.44 1.24 16.22
C SER A 147 -3.13 1.95 17.54
N LEU A 148 -2.87 1.19 18.60
CA LEU A 148 -2.36 1.73 19.87
C LEU A 148 -0.84 2.00 19.85
N GLY A 149 -0.20 1.75 18.70
CA GLY A 149 1.24 1.91 18.53
C GLY A 149 2.06 0.82 19.22
N PHE A 150 3.38 1.03 19.26
CA PHE A 150 4.31 0.14 19.95
C PHE A 150 4.26 0.39 21.47
N GLN A 151 4.37 -0.69 22.25
CA GLN A 151 4.38 -0.66 23.71
C GLN A 151 5.57 -1.51 24.22
N GLY A 152 6.16 -1.16 25.36
CA GLY A 152 7.26 -1.90 25.99
C GLY A 152 8.65 -1.30 25.75
N ALA A 153 9.63 -2.13 25.38
CA ALA A 153 11.03 -1.74 25.19
C ALA A 153 11.24 -0.97 23.87
N LEU A 154 10.77 0.28 23.84
CA LEU A 154 10.78 1.14 22.65
C LEU A 154 12.20 1.51 22.17
N ASP A 155 13.19 1.42 23.07
CA ASP A 155 14.62 1.60 22.79
C ASP A 155 15.21 0.51 21.87
N ARG A 156 14.56 -0.65 21.79
CA ARG A 156 14.95 -1.75 20.90
C ARG A 156 14.37 -1.65 19.51
N LEU A 157 13.49 -0.69 19.27
CA LEU A 157 12.91 -0.48 17.94
C LEU A 157 13.96 0.11 16.99
N PRO A 158 13.87 -0.20 15.69
CA PRO A 158 14.65 0.51 14.69
C PRO A 158 14.43 2.02 14.77
N GLU A 159 15.40 2.78 14.29
CA GLU A 159 15.33 4.23 14.18
C GLU A 159 14.11 4.67 13.34
N ARG A 160 13.55 5.85 13.64
CA ARG A 160 12.28 6.32 13.07
C ARG A 160 12.18 6.21 11.54
N PRO A 161 13.17 6.66 10.74
CA PRO A 161 13.09 6.56 9.29
C PRO A 161 13.01 5.10 8.79
N VAL A 162 13.67 4.18 9.51
CA VAL A 162 13.62 2.74 9.20
C VAL A 162 12.26 2.16 9.53
N LEU A 163 11.65 2.53 10.66
CA LEU A 163 10.29 2.12 11.02
C LEU A 163 9.25 2.64 10.02
N GLU A 164 9.33 3.92 9.62
CA GLU A 164 8.39 4.53 8.68
C GLU A 164 8.36 3.82 7.34
N LEU A 165 9.50 3.31 6.87
CA LEU A 165 9.62 2.53 5.65
C LEU A 165 9.22 1.06 5.83
N SER A 166 9.77 0.37 6.84
CA SER A 166 9.58 -1.08 7.03
C SER A 166 8.15 -1.45 7.38
N THR A 167 7.43 -0.58 8.10
CA THR A 167 6.03 -0.83 8.52
C THR A 167 5.02 -0.64 7.39
N MET A 168 5.39 -0.03 6.24
CA MET A 168 4.44 0.20 5.14
C MET A 168 3.86 -1.08 4.55
N CYS A 169 4.58 -2.21 4.55
CA CYS A 169 4.03 -3.48 4.08
C CYS A 169 2.90 -4.02 4.98
N GLY A 170 2.82 -3.57 6.24
CA GLY A 170 1.83 -3.98 7.22
C GLY A 170 1.98 -5.42 7.75
N HIS A 171 2.53 -6.32 6.94
CA HIS A 171 2.84 -7.71 7.32
C HIS A 171 4.25 -7.88 7.89
N SER A 172 5.00 -6.79 8.07
CA SER A 172 6.41 -6.81 8.52
C SER A 172 7.34 -7.65 7.63
N MET A 173 7.01 -7.81 6.35
CA MET A 173 7.85 -8.53 5.37
C MET A 173 9.02 -7.69 4.85
N LEU A 174 9.07 -6.40 5.18
CA LEU A 174 10.20 -5.54 4.85
C LEU A 174 11.17 -5.52 6.03
N SER A 175 12.34 -6.12 5.84
CA SER A 175 13.38 -6.13 6.86
C SER A 175 13.80 -4.69 7.21
N PRO A 176 13.91 -4.35 8.51
CA PRO A 176 14.50 -3.08 8.95
C PRO A 176 15.91 -2.86 8.38
N ASN A 177 16.70 -3.93 8.22
CA ASN A 177 18.05 -3.84 7.65
C ASN A 177 18.01 -3.45 6.16
N LEU A 178 17.00 -3.93 5.41
CA LEU A 178 16.81 -3.52 4.03
C LEU A 178 16.41 -2.04 3.94
N ALA A 179 15.46 -1.61 4.76
CA ALA A 179 15.05 -0.21 4.84
C ALA A 179 16.23 0.71 5.19
N ARG A 180 17.04 0.34 6.19
CA ARG A 180 18.27 1.06 6.53
C ARG A 180 19.23 1.14 5.34
N LYS A 181 19.43 0.02 4.65
CA LYS A 181 20.32 -0.01 3.48
C LYS A 181 19.86 0.90 2.35
N MET A 182 18.54 0.98 2.12
CA MET A 182 17.98 1.88 1.12
C MET A 182 18.17 3.35 1.49
N LEU A 183 17.99 3.70 2.76
CA LEU A 183 18.29 5.04 3.27
C LEU A 183 19.76 5.40 3.06
N GLU A 184 20.69 4.51 3.43
CA GLU A 184 22.14 4.71 3.22
C GLU A 184 22.46 4.93 1.73
N TRP A 185 21.97 4.06 0.85
CA TRP A 185 22.25 4.15 -0.59
C TRP A 185 21.71 5.42 -1.23
N VAL A 186 20.55 5.89 -0.78
CA VAL A 186 19.99 7.16 -1.24
C VAL A 186 20.81 8.34 -0.74
N ARG A 187 21.25 8.34 0.53
CA ARG A 187 22.14 9.37 1.09
C ARG A 187 23.52 9.41 0.43
N GLU A 188 24.08 8.25 0.10
CA GLU A 188 25.36 8.11 -0.59
C GLU A 188 25.26 8.40 -2.10
N GLY A 189 24.08 8.73 -2.63
CA GLY A 189 23.87 8.96 -4.07
C GLY A 189 24.02 7.70 -4.93
N ARG A 190 24.03 6.50 -4.32
CA ARG A 190 24.19 5.22 -5.02
C ARG A 190 22.91 4.78 -5.71
N ARG A 191 21.75 5.25 -5.23
CA ARG A 191 20.42 4.99 -5.81
C ARG A 191 19.56 6.23 -5.70
N THR A 192 18.62 6.40 -6.64
CA THR A 192 17.58 7.41 -6.52
C THR A 192 16.51 6.97 -5.51
N PRO A 193 15.75 7.90 -4.92
CA PRO A 193 14.58 7.57 -4.08
C PRO A 193 13.60 6.60 -4.75
N GLU A 194 13.34 6.74 -6.05
CA GLU A 194 12.42 5.88 -6.82
C GLU A 194 12.96 4.46 -6.94
N GLN A 195 14.26 4.32 -7.20
CA GLN A 195 14.90 3.00 -7.26
C GLN A 195 14.84 2.30 -5.90
N ALA A 196 15.16 3.01 -4.82
CA ALA A 196 15.11 2.49 -3.47
C ALA A 196 13.68 2.12 -3.02
N ALA A 197 12.69 2.96 -3.33
CA ALA A 197 11.28 2.69 -3.08
C ALA A 197 10.80 1.43 -3.84
N ALA A 198 11.19 1.27 -5.10
CA ALA A 198 10.88 0.06 -5.85
C ALA A 198 11.54 -1.18 -5.23
N TYR A 199 12.80 -1.08 -4.78
CA TYR A 199 13.49 -2.21 -4.16
C TYR A 199 12.79 -2.66 -2.88
N LEU A 200 12.30 -1.72 -2.06
CA LEU A 200 11.47 -2.03 -0.90
C LEU A 200 10.14 -2.68 -1.32
N GLY A 201 9.44 -2.05 -2.27
CA GLY A 201 8.15 -2.55 -2.76
C GLY A 201 8.19 -3.99 -3.27
N ARG A 202 9.32 -4.42 -3.85
CA ARG A 202 9.53 -5.80 -4.32
C ARG A 202 9.38 -6.85 -3.23
N PHE A 203 9.65 -6.54 -1.98
CA PHE A 203 9.50 -7.50 -0.88
C PHE A 203 8.16 -7.37 -0.14
N CYS A 204 7.30 -6.46 -0.60
CA CYS A 204 5.89 -6.44 -0.22
C CYS A 204 5.10 -7.42 -1.11
N SER A 205 5.04 -8.68 -0.69
CA SER A 205 4.36 -9.76 -1.44
C SER A 205 2.88 -9.49 -1.73
N CYS A 206 2.19 -8.75 -0.86
CA CYS A 206 0.79 -8.38 -1.03
C CYS A 206 0.56 -7.10 -1.86
N GLY A 207 1.63 -6.36 -2.19
CA GLY A 207 1.55 -5.20 -3.09
C GLY A 207 0.98 -3.91 -2.50
N ILE A 208 0.80 -3.81 -1.19
CA ILE A 208 0.14 -2.66 -0.54
C ILE A 208 1.12 -1.53 -0.16
N PHE A 209 2.42 -1.74 -0.37
CA PHE A 209 3.45 -0.74 -0.16
C PHE A 209 3.20 0.48 -1.03
N ASN A 210 3.27 1.67 -0.44
CA ASN A 210 3.07 2.93 -1.15
C ASN A 210 4.42 3.49 -1.60
N PRO A 211 4.81 3.33 -2.88
CA PRO A 211 6.09 3.83 -3.37
C PRO A 211 6.17 5.36 -3.37
N ALA A 212 5.06 6.08 -3.54
CA ALA A 212 5.05 7.54 -3.50
C ALA A 212 5.42 8.07 -2.11
N ARG A 213 4.79 7.52 -1.06
CA ARG A 213 5.19 7.83 0.33
C ARG A 213 6.65 7.46 0.59
N ALA A 214 7.09 6.29 0.12
CA ALA A 214 8.47 5.85 0.30
C ALA A 214 9.49 6.81 -0.33
N VAL A 215 9.24 7.27 -1.57
CA VAL A 215 10.07 8.27 -2.26
C VAL A 215 10.18 9.54 -1.41
N ARG A 216 9.06 10.10 -0.96
CA ARG A 216 9.05 11.31 -0.13
C ARG A 216 9.84 11.14 1.17
N LEU A 217 9.73 9.99 1.83
CA LEU A 217 10.48 9.70 3.06
C LEU A 217 12.00 9.58 2.78
N LEU A 218 12.38 8.98 1.65
CA LEU A 218 13.76 8.83 1.23
C LEU A 218 14.39 10.18 0.84
N GLU A 219 13.66 11.05 0.15
CA GLU A 219 14.07 12.42 -0.18
C GLU A 219 14.30 13.27 1.08
N ALA A 220 13.35 13.22 2.03
CA ALA A 220 13.49 13.91 3.31
C ALA A 220 14.74 13.46 4.07
N ALA A 221 15.12 12.18 3.95
CA ALA A 221 16.32 11.64 4.56
C ALA A 221 17.63 12.07 3.88
N GLN A 222 17.59 12.58 2.63
CA GLN A 222 18.74 13.22 1.96
C GLN A 222 18.95 14.66 2.43
N GLY A 223 17.87 15.41 2.64
CA GLY A 223 17.92 16.82 3.04
C GLY A 223 18.29 17.09 4.50
N GLY A 224 18.24 16.06 5.37
CA GLY A 224 18.52 16.17 6.81
C GLY A 224 19.99 16.15 7.22
N ASN A 225 20.93 16.40 6.30
CA ASN A 225 22.37 16.54 6.59
C ASN A 225 22.78 18.03 6.76
N GLY A 226 21.93 18.82 7.42
CA GLY A 226 22.21 20.21 7.82
C GLY A 226 21.96 20.39 9.31
#